data_AF-A0A923KZQ2-F1
#
_entry.id   AF-A0A923KZQ2-F1
#
_cell.length_a   1.000
_cell.length_b   1.000
_cell.length_c   1.000
_cell.angle_alpha   90.00
_cell.angle_beta   90.00
_cell.angle_gamma   90.00
#
_symmetry.space_group_name_H-M   'P 1'
#
loop_
_entity.id
_entity.type
_entity.pdbx_description
1 polymer ?
#
loop_
_entity_poly.entity_id
_entity_poly.type
_entity_poly.pdbx_seq_one_letter_code
_entity_poly.pdbx_strand_id
1 'polypeptide(L)'
;MNAAISQFSFERLTQILGWPLLDFVWQGVLIAGVAALLLSLCRHARPQTRYLIASGAMLLCALLPLVGMVLQASRPQSLTLSAALQLLSDASATTEVQWQDSNLLLSLLAPVLPFLVTLWLSGVTLMLSRYLLGLLWIARLGSLAGQADYVSAMGDWQQSARSLQTRFGIRREVRLLWKTEILSPMTTGCWRPVILMPVSLLSGMSPAMIEALLAHELAHIRRWDYLVKLLQNLVQALLFYHPVVWWLGRHMDSERELIADQLAVAATGQSRELALALQSLDQMQMQQKSLALAAHGGDLLSRIRQILRPGPQAWQWQMALPVVLAVVSLMLIFQTKVDAGPVADFTVQSRPTREFALPDKLMINTHSRHVMVLDEASGAVLLQKDADVAVPIASISKLLTAMVTLDAQLDMQQELQLSRQDMVGSQQGLTMLKPGLSVTRQQLLELMLVPSSNTAAKALGRTYPGGEPALIAAIRSKLQALGLQHTSIEEPVGISANNRSSAADLARLARFAAGYPELQKLSSSPEIKLSLAGKSERLISSNPLVRQAGWDISLTKTGYSKAAGRCLLLRTKIADKHWIVVLLNANQFTMRTEDAELIRDALSGAISSANSASIIDGSAVMVH
;
A
#
# COMPACT_ATOMS: atom_id res chain seq x y z
N MET A 1 -37.71 10.29 -27.31
CA MET A 1 -36.73 11.37 -27.59
C MET A 1 -35.87 11.71 -26.38
N ASN A 2 -36.45 12.08 -25.22
CA ASN A 2 -35.66 12.44 -24.02
C ASN A 2 -34.76 11.31 -23.48
N ALA A 3 -35.21 10.05 -23.48
CA ALA A 3 -34.40 8.91 -23.00
C ALA A 3 -33.19 8.61 -23.92
N ALA A 4 -33.35 8.74 -25.24
CA ALA A 4 -32.27 8.56 -26.20
C ALA A 4 -31.23 9.69 -26.10
N ILE A 5 -31.68 10.93 -25.87
CA ILE A 5 -30.79 12.09 -25.65
C ILE A 5 -30.02 11.94 -24.33
N SER A 6 -30.64 11.43 -23.26
CA SER A 6 -29.96 11.18 -21.98
C SER A 6 -28.98 10.02 -22.03
N GLN A 7 -29.31 8.96 -22.78
CA GLN A 7 -28.41 7.81 -22.95
C GLN A 7 -27.20 8.20 -23.80
N PHE A 8 -27.43 8.93 -24.89
CA PHE A 8 -26.37 9.46 -25.76
C PHE A 8 -25.43 10.44 -25.05
N SER A 9 -25.97 11.31 -24.17
CA SER A 9 -25.14 12.24 -23.39
C SER A 9 -24.31 11.53 -22.33
N PHE A 10 -24.85 10.49 -21.70
CA PHE A 10 -24.13 9.69 -20.71
C PHE A 10 -22.99 8.88 -21.33
N GLU A 11 -23.23 8.17 -22.44
CA GLU A 11 -22.20 7.41 -23.16
C GLU A 11 -21.06 8.30 -23.67
N ARG A 12 -21.38 9.52 -24.12
CA ARG A 12 -20.35 10.48 -24.52
C ARG A 12 -19.52 10.95 -23.33
N LEU A 13 -20.16 11.21 -22.20
CA LEU A 13 -19.47 11.66 -20.98
C LEU A 13 -18.57 10.57 -20.40
N THR A 14 -18.99 9.30 -20.44
CA THR A 14 -18.15 8.18 -19.99
C THR A 14 -16.93 7.99 -20.88
N GLN A 15 -17.04 8.19 -22.20
CA GLN A 15 -15.89 8.13 -23.10
C GLN A 15 -14.92 9.29 -22.89
N ILE A 16 -15.42 10.52 -22.74
CA ILE A 16 -14.58 11.72 -22.53
C ILE A 16 -13.81 11.61 -21.22
N LEU A 17 -14.43 11.13 -20.15
CA LEU A 17 -13.80 11.05 -18.84
C LEU A 17 -12.99 9.75 -18.64
N GLY A 18 -13.54 8.61 -19.07
CA GLY A 18 -13.03 7.29 -18.72
C GLY A 18 -11.66 6.99 -19.31
N TRP A 19 -11.47 7.21 -20.61
CA TRP A 19 -10.20 6.89 -21.28
C TRP A 19 -9.02 7.72 -20.77
N PRO A 20 -9.11 9.06 -20.65
CA PRO A 20 -8.03 9.86 -20.08
C PRO A 20 -7.67 9.49 -18.64
N LEU A 21 -8.65 9.09 -17.82
CA LEU A 21 -8.40 8.64 -16.45
C LEU A 21 -7.67 7.29 -16.39
N LEU A 22 -7.99 6.38 -17.32
CA LEU A 22 -7.29 5.10 -17.47
C LEU A 22 -5.87 5.29 -18.02
N ASP A 23 -5.70 6.13 -19.04
CA ASP A 23 -4.37 6.49 -19.57
C ASP A 23 -3.50 7.13 -18.48
N PHE A 24 -4.11 7.89 -17.57
CA PHE A 24 -3.37 8.51 -16.47
C PHE A 24 -2.71 7.50 -15.52
N VAL A 25 -3.20 6.25 -15.45
CA VAL A 25 -2.60 5.21 -14.60
C VAL A 25 -1.12 5.01 -14.92
N TRP A 26 -0.76 4.99 -16.20
CA TRP A 26 0.63 4.84 -16.59
C TRP A 26 1.38 6.17 -16.66
N GLN A 27 0.71 7.22 -17.11
CA GLN A 27 1.31 8.56 -17.18
C GLN A 27 1.74 9.03 -15.80
N GLY A 28 0.91 8.80 -14.77
CA GLY A 28 1.22 9.13 -13.39
C GLY A 28 2.46 8.41 -12.87
N VAL A 29 2.69 7.15 -13.26
CA VAL A 29 3.91 6.41 -12.91
C VAL A 29 5.13 6.99 -13.62
N LEU A 30 5.00 7.40 -14.89
CA LEU A 30 6.07 8.09 -15.63
C LEU A 30 6.47 9.41 -14.97
N ILE A 31 5.48 10.21 -14.60
CA ILE A 31 5.69 11.46 -13.86
C ILE A 31 6.41 11.17 -12.54
N ALA A 32 6.03 10.11 -11.82
CA ALA A 32 6.69 9.72 -10.59
C ALA A 32 8.16 9.34 -10.79
N GLY A 33 8.47 8.56 -11.83
CA GLY A 33 9.83 8.15 -12.15
C GLY A 33 10.73 9.37 -12.42
N VAL A 34 10.25 10.29 -13.26
CA VAL A 34 10.96 11.54 -13.57
C VAL A 34 11.09 12.43 -12.34
N ALA A 35 10.02 12.65 -11.59
CA ALA A 35 10.03 13.47 -10.39
C ALA A 35 10.97 12.89 -9.33
N ALA A 36 10.93 11.56 -9.12
CA ALA A 36 11.82 10.87 -8.21
C ALA A 36 13.27 11.07 -8.62
N LEU A 37 13.61 10.86 -9.91
CA LEU A 37 14.96 11.07 -10.43
C LEU A 37 15.44 12.51 -10.21
N LEU A 38 14.63 13.51 -10.57
CA LEU A 38 14.97 14.93 -10.42
C LEU A 38 15.15 15.33 -8.95
N LEU A 39 14.25 14.91 -8.06
CA LEU A 39 14.38 15.16 -6.62
C LEU A 39 15.65 14.51 -6.06
N SER A 40 16.00 13.36 -6.59
CA SER A 40 17.24 12.66 -6.28
C SER A 40 18.46 13.47 -6.73
N LEU A 41 18.53 13.89 -8.01
CA LEU A 41 19.63 14.71 -8.52
C LEU A 41 19.75 16.04 -7.75
N CYS A 42 18.62 16.60 -7.33
CA CYS A 42 18.52 17.83 -6.56
C CYS A 42 18.52 17.62 -5.04
N ARG A 43 19.02 16.48 -4.52
CA ARG A 43 19.02 16.17 -3.08
C ARG A 43 19.74 17.21 -2.21
N HIS A 44 20.75 17.88 -2.77
CA HIS A 44 21.54 18.91 -2.07
C HIS A 44 21.09 20.33 -2.44
N ALA A 45 20.10 20.44 -3.33
CA ALA A 45 19.52 21.74 -3.67
C ALA A 45 18.74 22.29 -2.48
N ARG A 46 18.39 23.58 -2.58
CA ARG A 46 17.57 24.24 -1.58
C ARG A 46 16.15 23.67 -1.59
N PRO A 47 15.43 23.67 -0.46
CA PRO A 47 14.04 23.18 -0.39
C PRO A 47 13.11 23.78 -1.44
N GLN A 48 13.31 25.05 -1.83
CA GLN A 48 12.53 25.73 -2.87
C GLN A 48 12.62 25.02 -4.22
N THR A 49 13.79 24.49 -4.59
CA THR A 49 14.00 23.76 -5.85
C THR A 49 13.26 22.43 -5.83
N ARG A 50 13.35 21.67 -4.72
CA ARG A 50 12.65 20.39 -4.57
C ARG A 50 11.13 20.59 -4.56
N TYR A 51 10.65 21.62 -3.87
CA TYR A 51 9.26 22.03 -3.89
C TYR A 51 8.77 22.39 -5.30
N LEU A 52 9.58 23.11 -6.10
CA LEU A 52 9.23 23.45 -7.48
C LEU A 52 9.13 22.19 -8.36
N ILE A 53 10.06 21.24 -8.24
CA ILE A 53 10.02 19.97 -8.96
C ILE A 53 8.73 19.20 -8.62
N ALA A 54 8.42 19.06 -7.34
CA ALA A 54 7.21 18.34 -6.91
C ALA A 54 5.92 19.06 -7.32
N SER A 55 5.90 20.40 -7.26
CA SER A 55 4.77 21.22 -7.73
C SER A 55 4.57 21.12 -9.24
N GLY A 56 5.66 21.10 -10.01
CA GLY A 56 5.62 20.90 -11.46
C GLY A 56 5.11 19.51 -11.84
N ALA A 57 5.56 18.47 -11.14
CA ALA A 57 5.04 17.12 -11.30
C ALA A 57 3.55 17.02 -10.94
N MET A 58 3.12 17.66 -9.85
CA MET A 58 1.71 17.74 -9.45
C MET A 58 0.85 18.46 -10.50
N LEU A 59 1.35 19.56 -11.05
CA LEU A 59 0.68 20.29 -12.13
C LEU A 59 0.54 19.42 -13.38
N LEU A 60 1.59 18.68 -13.74
CA LEU A 60 1.56 17.75 -14.87
C LEU A 60 0.54 16.62 -14.65
N CYS A 61 0.43 16.10 -13.43
CA CYS A 61 -0.62 15.15 -13.05
C CYS A 61 -2.03 15.71 -13.27
N ALA A 62 -2.24 17.01 -13.03
CA ALA A 62 -3.54 17.65 -13.24
C ALA A 62 -3.82 17.94 -14.73
N LEU A 63 -2.80 18.36 -15.49
CA LEU A 63 -2.96 18.80 -16.87
C LEU A 63 -3.12 17.64 -17.85
N LEU A 64 -2.41 16.53 -17.68
CA LEU A 64 -2.44 15.42 -18.64
C LEU A 64 -3.82 14.79 -18.84
N PRO A 65 -4.57 14.40 -17.78
CA PRO A 65 -5.94 13.91 -17.95
C PRO A 65 -6.85 14.96 -18.58
N LEU A 66 -6.67 16.24 -18.24
CA LEU A 66 -7.48 17.34 -18.78
C LEU A 66 -7.24 17.54 -20.27
N VAL A 67 -5.97 17.48 -20.71
CA VAL A 67 -5.62 17.50 -22.15
C VAL A 67 -6.22 16.28 -22.85
N GLY A 68 -6.13 15.09 -22.25
CA GLY A 68 -6.76 13.88 -22.78
C GLY A 68 -8.27 14.03 -22.95
N MET A 69 -8.96 14.61 -21.96
CA MET A 69 -10.40 14.89 -22.02
C MET A 69 -10.74 15.89 -23.11
N VAL A 70 -9.96 16.96 -23.27
CA VAL A 70 -10.14 17.95 -24.34
C VAL A 70 -9.94 17.31 -25.71
N LEU A 71 -8.86 16.55 -25.89
CA LEU A 71 -8.58 15.84 -27.16
C LEU A 71 -9.69 14.84 -27.49
N GLN A 72 -10.19 14.10 -26.50
CA GLN A 72 -11.29 13.15 -26.67
C GLN A 72 -12.61 13.86 -26.98
N ALA A 73 -12.88 15.01 -26.35
CA ALA A 73 -14.06 15.83 -26.62
C ALA A 73 -14.02 16.47 -28.02
N SER A 74 -12.82 16.76 -28.53
CA SER A 74 -12.57 17.30 -29.86
C SER A 74 -12.54 16.26 -30.98
N ARG A 75 -12.55 14.94 -30.67
CA ARG A 75 -12.64 13.92 -31.72
C ARG A 75 -13.95 14.09 -32.48
N PRO A 76 -13.91 14.28 -33.81
CA PRO A 76 -15.13 14.40 -34.60
C PRO A 76 -15.95 13.14 -34.40
N GLN A 77 -17.24 13.34 -34.11
CA GLN A 77 -18.18 12.23 -34.15
C GLN A 77 -18.07 11.64 -35.55
N SER A 78 -17.68 10.37 -35.68
CA SER A 78 -18.31 9.58 -36.71
C SER A 78 -19.79 9.56 -36.31
N LEU A 79 -20.55 10.57 -36.76
CA LEU A 79 -21.90 10.35 -37.23
C LEU A 79 -21.74 9.08 -38.05
N THR A 80 -22.18 7.96 -37.48
CA THR A 80 -21.97 6.69 -38.13
C THR A 80 -22.54 6.88 -39.51
N LEU A 81 -21.70 6.69 -40.53
CA LEU A 81 -22.15 6.77 -41.90
C LEU A 81 -23.35 5.83 -42.05
N SER A 82 -23.48 4.78 -41.23
CA SER A 82 -24.68 3.93 -41.09
C SER A 82 -25.97 4.62 -40.62
N ALA A 83 -25.96 5.72 -39.87
CA ALA A 83 -27.18 6.43 -39.47
C ALA A 83 -27.64 7.43 -40.54
N ALA A 84 -26.69 8.02 -41.29
CA ALA A 84 -26.98 8.83 -42.49
C ALA A 84 -27.23 7.94 -43.72
N LEU A 85 -26.57 6.79 -43.80
CA LEU A 85 -26.73 5.76 -44.83
C LEU A 85 -27.94 4.89 -44.56
N GLN A 86 -28.40 4.60 -43.34
CA GLN A 86 -29.69 3.91 -43.19
C GLN A 86 -30.88 4.74 -43.72
N LEU A 87 -30.71 6.06 -43.84
CA LEU A 87 -31.63 6.96 -44.54
C LEU A 87 -31.39 7.04 -46.07
N LEU A 88 -30.25 6.53 -46.58
CA LEU A 88 -29.85 6.53 -47.99
C LEU A 88 -29.66 5.12 -48.61
N SER A 89 -29.63 4.05 -47.81
CA SER A 89 -29.20 2.68 -48.14
C SER A 89 -30.36 1.72 -48.35
N ASP A 90 -31.58 2.22 -48.50
CA ASP A 90 -32.57 1.56 -49.34
C ASP A 90 -32.13 1.53 -50.83
N ALA A 91 -31.04 2.22 -51.18
CA ALA A 91 -30.37 2.10 -52.45
C ALA A 91 -28.89 1.67 -52.25
N SER A 92 -28.62 0.39 -52.47
CA SER A 92 -27.33 -0.13 -52.96
C SER A 92 -26.15 -0.17 -51.97
N ALA A 93 -26.06 -1.24 -51.19
CA ALA A 93 -24.90 -1.52 -50.34
C ALA A 93 -23.77 -2.22 -51.12
N THR A 94 -22.62 -1.53 -51.25
CA THR A 94 -21.30 -2.17 -51.38
C THR A 94 -20.60 -1.99 -50.03
N THR A 95 -20.23 -3.09 -49.39
CA THR A 95 -19.63 -3.11 -48.06
C THR A 95 -18.13 -2.83 -48.18
N GLU A 96 -17.70 -1.61 -47.89
CA GLU A 96 -16.30 -1.33 -47.55
C GLU A 96 -15.98 -1.93 -46.17
N VAL A 97 -14.94 -2.76 -46.12
CA VAL A 97 -14.42 -3.37 -44.90
C VAL A 97 -13.66 -2.31 -44.10
N GLN A 98 -14.23 -1.91 -42.98
CA GLN A 98 -13.64 -0.97 -42.03
C GLN A 98 -12.71 -1.73 -41.07
N TRP A 99 -11.41 -1.47 -41.11
CA TRP A 99 -10.43 -2.05 -40.19
C TRP A 99 -10.72 -1.58 -38.76
N GLN A 100 -11.19 -2.49 -37.91
CA GLN A 100 -11.50 -2.22 -36.51
C GLN A 100 -10.30 -2.60 -35.64
N ASP A 101 -9.65 -1.58 -35.05
CA ASP A 101 -8.47 -1.71 -34.18
C ASP A 101 -8.70 -2.74 -33.06
N SER A 102 -8.13 -3.93 -33.20
CA SER A 102 -8.34 -5.09 -32.33
C SER A 102 -7.42 -5.08 -31.10
N ASN A 103 -7.54 -4.04 -30.27
CA ASN A 103 -6.94 -4.04 -28.94
C ASN A 103 -7.85 -4.80 -27.95
N LEU A 104 -7.51 -6.05 -27.65
CA LEU A 104 -8.21 -6.93 -26.69
C LEU A 104 -8.50 -6.26 -25.33
N LEU A 105 -7.58 -5.44 -24.83
CA LEU A 105 -7.77 -4.68 -23.58
C LEU A 105 -8.84 -3.58 -23.74
N LEU A 106 -8.89 -2.90 -24.89
CA LEU A 106 -9.92 -1.91 -25.18
C LEU A 106 -11.31 -2.57 -25.26
N SER A 107 -11.42 -3.76 -25.84
CA SER A 107 -12.69 -4.49 -25.92
C SER A 107 -13.19 -5.01 -24.57
N LEU A 108 -12.29 -5.34 -23.64
CA LEU A 108 -12.65 -5.76 -22.27
C LEU A 108 -13.00 -4.58 -21.36
N LEU A 109 -12.33 -3.44 -21.52
CA LEU A 109 -12.54 -2.25 -20.70
C LEU A 109 -13.74 -1.40 -21.14
N ALA A 110 -14.04 -1.36 -22.44
CA ALA A 110 -15.17 -0.61 -22.98
C ALA A 110 -16.52 -0.88 -22.27
N PRO A 111 -16.94 -2.13 -22.01
CA PRO A 111 -18.22 -2.40 -21.33
C PRO A 111 -18.20 -2.02 -19.84
N VAL A 112 -17.03 -2.00 -19.20
CA VAL A 112 -16.89 -1.70 -17.76
C VAL A 112 -16.68 -0.19 -17.52
N LEU A 113 -16.29 0.56 -18.54
CA LEU A 113 -15.97 1.99 -18.47
C LEU A 113 -17.05 2.85 -17.80
N PRO A 114 -18.37 2.67 -18.05
CA PRO A 114 -19.40 3.46 -17.37
C PRO A 114 -19.44 3.21 -15.85
N PHE A 115 -19.19 1.97 -15.42
CA PHE A 115 -19.12 1.63 -13.99
C PHE A 115 -17.90 2.26 -13.32
N LEU A 116 -16.75 2.28 -14.02
CA LEU A 116 -15.55 2.93 -13.51
C LEU A 116 -15.73 4.44 -13.36
N VAL A 117 -16.34 5.10 -14.35
CA VAL A 117 -16.59 6.56 -14.30
C VAL A 117 -17.59 6.91 -13.20
N THR A 118 -18.64 6.12 -13.00
CA THR A 118 -19.62 6.35 -11.92
C THR A 118 -19.02 6.12 -10.54
N LEU A 119 -18.19 5.08 -10.37
CA LEU A 119 -17.44 4.84 -9.13
C LEU A 119 -16.46 5.99 -8.85
N TRP A 120 -15.74 6.44 -9.87
CA TRP A 120 -14.83 7.58 -9.78
C TRP A 120 -15.58 8.87 -9.38
N LEU A 121 -16.68 9.22 -10.05
CA LEU A 121 -17.52 10.39 -9.71
C LEU A 121 -18.02 10.33 -8.26
N SER A 122 -18.42 9.15 -7.79
CA SER A 122 -18.85 8.94 -6.41
C SER A 122 -17.71 9.21 -5.42
N GLY A 123 -16.51 8.70 -5.70
CA GLY A 123 -15.31 8.95 -4.91
C GLY A 123 -14.92 10.43 -4.87
N VAL A 124 -14.90 11.09 -6.03
CA VAL A 124 -14.62 12.54 -6.14
C VAL A 124 -15.63 13.34 -5.32
N THR A 125 -16.92 13.03 -5.44
CA THR A 125 -17.98 13.73 -4.69
C THR A 125 -17.83 13.55 -3.19
N LEU A 126 -17.53 12.34 -2.72
CA LEU A 126 -17.27 12.06 -1.31
C LEU A 126 -16.05 12.85 -0.78
N MET A 127 -14.96 12.90 -1.55
CA MET A 127 -13.77 13.63 -1.13
C MET A 127 -14.00 15.15 -1.14
N LEU A 128 -14.57 15.69 -2.22
CA LEU A 128 -14.85 17.12 -2.33
C LEU A 128 -15.85 17.59 -1.27
N SER A 129 -16.87 16.79 -0.95
CA SER A 129 -17.81 17.12 0.14
C SER A 129 -17.10 17.16 1.50
N ARG A 130 -16.25 16.18 1.80
CA ARG A 130 -15.41 16.21 3.01
C ARG A 130 -14.50 17.43 3.06
N TYR A 131 -13.88 17.83 1.94
CA TYR A 131 -13.07 19.04 1.88
C TYR A 131 -13.89 20.31 2.05
N LEU A 132 -15.06 20.40 1.41
CA LEU A 132 -15.97 21.53 1.55
C LEU A 132 -16.45 21.68 2.98
N LEU A 133 -16.83 20.59 3.65
CA LEU A 133 -17.19 20.60 5.08
C LEU A 133 -16.02 21.10 5.94
N GLY A 134 -14.79 20.69 5.65
CA GLY A 134 -13.60 21.20 6.31
C GLY A 134 -13.39 22.71 6.10
N LEU A 135 -13.56 23.19 4.86
CA LEU A 135 -13.47 24.62 4.54
C LEU A 135 -14.57 25.43 5.21
N LEU A 136 -15.81 24.91 5.25
CA LEU A 136 -16.93 25.53 5.94
C LEU A 136 -16.71 25.58 7.45
N TRP A 137 -16.14 24.53 8.04
CA TRP A 137 -15.76 24.51 9.46
C TRP A 137 -14.71 25.59 9.78
N ILE A 138 -13.66 25.70 8.96
CA ILE A 138 -12.64 26.76 9.10
C ILE A 138 -13.24 28.14 8.89
N ALA A 139 -14.08 28.31 7.86
CA ALA A 139 -14.75 29.57 7.58
C ALA A 139 -15.68 29.98 8.73
N ARG A 140 -16.37 29.02 9.37
CA ARG A 140 -17.20 29.26 10.56
C ARG A 140 -16.36 29.68 11.76
N LEU A 141 -15.20 29.06 11.99
CA LEU A 141 -14.26 29.52 13.02
C LEU A 141 -13.78 30.95 12.79
N GLY A 142 -13.56 31.32 11.52
CA GLY A 142 -13.17 32.67 11.12
C GLY A 142 -14.32 33.70 11.09
N SER A 143 -15.57 33.28 10.85
CA SER A 143 -16.74 34.16 10.71
C SER A 143 -17.51 34.37 12.02
N LEU A 144 -17.47 33.41 12.96
CA LEU A 144 -17.87 33.59 14.37
C LEU A 144 -16.98 34.62 15.11
N ALA A 145 -16.11 35.33 14.39
CA ALA A 145 -15.47 36.57 14.82
C ALA A 145 -16.45 37.76 14.94
N GLY A 146 -17.75 37.56 14.67
CA GLY A 146 -18.79 38.49 15.08
C GLY A 146 -19.01 38.45 16.58
N GLN A 147 -18.49 39.48 17.27
CA GLN A 147 -18.94 39.98 18.58
C GLN A 147 -18.84 39.00 19.78
N ALA A 148 -17.72 39.02 20.52
CA ALA A 148 -17.73 39.20 22.00
C ALA A 148 -16.40 38.91 22.71
N ASP A 149 -15.54 37.99 22.26
CA ASP A 149 -14.60 37.39 23.22
C ASP A 149 -13.09 37.60 22.90
N TYR A 150 -12.43 38.46 23.72
CA TYR A 150 -11.00 38.51 24.11
C TYR A 150 -9.95 39.49 23.50
N VAL A 151 -10.24 40.41 22.56
CA VAL A 151 -9.15 41.09 21.79
C VAL A 151 -8.57 42.41 22.35
N SER A 152 -9.15 43.05 23.37
CA SER A 152 -8.60 44.32 23.89
C SER A 152 -7.32 44.17 24.75
N ALA A 153 -6.91 42.96 25.14
CA ALA A 153 -5.73 42.72 25.98
C ALA A 153 -4.46 42.28 25.20
N MET A 154 -4.47 42.30 23.86
CA MET A 154 -3.38 41.71 23.04
C MET A 154 -2.87 42.62 21.91
N GLY A 155 -3.02 43.94 22.04
CA GLY A 155 -2.51 44.92 21.05
C GLY A 155 -1.02 44.73 20.73
N ASP A 156 -0.22 44.37 21.73
CA ASP A 156 1.23 44.15 21.62
C ASP A 156 1.59 43.03 20.63
N TRP A 157 0.77 41.96 20.58
CA TRP A 157 0.98 40.85 19.66
C TRP A 157 0.53 41.18 18.23
N GLN A 158 -0.54 41.95 18.06
CA GLN A 158 -0.94 42.46 16.75
C GLN A 158 0.10 43.45 16.20
N GLN A 159 0.73 44.25 17.06
CA GLN A 159 1.83 45.13 16.68
C GLN A 159 3.09 44.34 16.31
N SER A 160 3.43 43.30 17.08
CA SER A 160 4.53 42.37 16.76
C SER A 160 4.30 41.68 15.41
N ALA A 161 3.07 41.20 15.15
CA ALA A 161 2.70 40.63 13.86
C ALA A 161 2.81 41.65 12.72
N ARG A 162 2.43 42.92 12.93
CA ARG A 162 2.62 44.01 11.93
C ARG A 162 4.09 44.32 11.65
N SER A 163 4.93 44.31 12.68
CA SER A 163 6.39 44.48 12.55
C SER A 163 6.99 43.36 11.69
N LEU A 164 6.68 42.10 12.00
CA LEU A 164 7.09 40.95 11.20
C LEU A 164 6.51 41.01 9.78
N GLN A 165 5.23 41.35 9.62
CA GLN A 165 4.57 41.50 8.32
C GLN A 165 5.36 42.45 7.40
N THR A 166 5.90 43.54 7.97
CA THR A 166 6.74 44.52 7.26
C THR A 166 8.07 43.90 6.84
N ARG A 167 8.74 43.14 7.71
CA ARG A 167 9.97 42.40 7.39
C ARG A 167 9.77 41.35 6.30
N PHE A 168 8.62 40.69 6.26
CA PHE A 168 8.26 39.75 5.20
C PHE A 168 7.83 40.44 3.90
N GLY A 169 7.59 41.76 3.90
CA GLY A 169 7.11 42.51 2.73
C GLY A 169 5.66 42.17 2.34
N ILE A 170 4.83 41.78 3.31
CA ILE A 170 3.42 41.44 3.07
C ILE A 170 2.60 42.74 3.09
N ARG A 171 2.04 43.11 1.94
CA ARG A 171 1.24 44.35 1.79
C ARG A 171 -0.17 44.25 2.37
N ARG A 172 -0.67 43.03 2.60
CA ARG A 172 -2.03 42.79 3.11
C ARG A 172 -2.04 42.80 4.61
N GLU A 173 -3.03 43.45 5.20
CA GLU A 173 -3.21 43.38 6.65
C GLU A 173 -3.52 41.94 7.08
N VAL A 174 -2.66 41.43 7.96
CA VAL A 174 -2.84 40.12 8.59
C VAL A 174 -3.47 40.34 9.96
N ARG A 175 -4.65 39.74 10.18
CA ARG A 175 -5.33 39.81 11.49
C ARG A 175 -4.91 38.62 12.35
N LEU A 176 -4.56 38.88 13.59
CA LEU A 176 -4.27 37.86 14.58
C LEU A 176 -5.49 37.65 15.47
N LEU A 177 -6.00 36.42 15.55
CA LEU A 177 -7.09 36.07 16.44
C LEU A 177 -6.66 34.95 17.39
N TRP A 178 -7.06 35.04 18.64
CA TRP A 178 -6.78 34.03 19.66
C TRP A 178 -8.04 33.19 19.91
N LYS A 179 -7.89 31.86 19.91
CA LYS A 179 -9.01 30.91 20.03
C LYS A 179 -8.66 29.81 21.03
N THR A 180 -9.66 29.40 21.82
CA THR A 180 -9.56 28.30 22.79
C THR A 180 -9.83 26.93 22.16
N GLU A 181 -10.59 26.91 21.07
CA GLU A 181 -11.05 25.68 20.38
C GLU A 181 -9.98 25.03 19.48
N ILE A 182 -8.85 25.72 19.23
CA ILE A 182 -7.79 25.23 18.34
C ILE A 182 -6.57 24.79 19.14
N LEU A 183 -5.90 23.75 18.63
CA LEU A 183 -4.74 23.12 19.29
C LEU A 183 -3.41 23.50 18.65
N SER A 184 -3.44 23.99 17.41
CA SER A 184 -2.27 24.45 16.67
C SER A 184 -2.57 25.79 16.03
N PRO A 185 -1.54 26.63 15.83
CA PRO A 185 -1.62 27.76 14.92
C PRO A 185 -2.16 27.33 13.56
N MET A 186 -2.95 28.20 12.94
CA MET A 186 -3.40 27.98 11.57
C MET A 186 -3.63 29.31 10.85
N THR A 187 -3.17 29.37 9.61
CA THR A 187 -3.46 30.47 8.68
C THR A 187 -4.72 30.17 7.87
N THR A 188 -5.60 31.17 7.75
CA THR A 188 -6.87 31.04 7.03
C THR A 188 -7.14 32.27 6.16
N GLY A 189 -7.84 32.09 5.03
CA GLY A 189 -8.29 33.16 4.14
C GLY A 189 -7.28 33.58 3.06
N CYS A 190 -7.64 33.39 1.78
CA CYS A 190 -6.80 33.77 0.63
C CYS A 190 -6.61 35.28 0.49
N TRP A 191 -7.68 36.03 0.71
CA TRP A 191 -7.77 37.46 0.35
C TRP A 191 -7.63 38.38 1.57
N ARG A 192 -8.08 37.90 2.73
CA ARG A 192 -7.96 38.57 4.03
C ARG A 192 -7.33 37.57 5.01
N PRO A 193 -5.99 37.44 5.02
CA PRO A 193 -5.33 36.42 5.83
C PRO A 193 -5.57 36.67 7.32
N VAL A 194 -5.96 35.61 8.01
CA VAL A 194 -6.15 35.58 9.46
C VAL A 194 -5.29 34.47 10.03
N ILE A 195 -4.46 34.80 11.01
CA ILE A 195 -3.71 33.81 11.80
C ILE A 195 -4.54 33.53 13.05
N LEU A 196 -4.94 32.28 13.23
CA LEU A 196 -5.61 31.81 14.45
C LEU A 196 -4.55 31.19 15.36
N MET A 197 -4.42 31.70 16.58
CA MET A 197 -3.48 31.21 17.60
C MET A 197 -4.22 30.60 18.79
N PRO A 198 -3.78 29.42 19.29
CA PRO A 198 -4.28 28.90 20.55
C PRO A 198 -3.97 29.83 21.72
N VAL A 199 -4.96 30.10 22.58
CA VAL A 199 -4.74 30.85 23.83
C VAL A 199 -3.77 30.12 24.76
N SER A 200 -3.71 28.79 24.69
CA SER A 200 -2.79 27.96 25.48
C SER A 200 -1.30 28.25 25.24
N LEU A 201 -0.95 28.88 24.12
CA LEU A 201 0.45 29.26 23.86
C LEU A 201 0.93 30.36 24.81
N LEU A 202 0.03 31.22 25.28
CA LEU A 202 0.37 32.36 26.15
C LEU A 202 0.84 31.90 27.53
N SER A 203 0.34 30.78 28.03
CA SER A 203 0.75 30.22 29.32
C SER A 203 1.93 29.26 29.21
N GLY A 204 2.17 28.68 28.03
CA GLY A 204 3.16 27.62 27.83
C GLY A 204 4.45 28.02 27.11
N MET A 205 4.56 29.25 26.57
CA MET A 205 5.70 29.65 25.74
C MET A 205 6.25 31.03 26.10
N SER A 206 7.55 31.22 25.89
CA SER A 206 8.19 32.53 26.00
C SER A 206 7.76 33.47 24.86
N PRO A 207 7.84 34.80 25.04
CA PRO A 207 7.46 35.74 23.99
C PRO A 207 8.24 35.55 22.67
N ALA A 208 9.53 35.24 22.76
CA ALA A 208 10.38 34.98 21.58
C ALA A 208 9.95 33.71 20.82
N MET A 209 9.50 32.66 21.52
CA MET A 209 8.96 31.46 20.89
C MET A 209 7.65 31.75 20.13
N ILE A 210 6.77 32.57 20.69
CA ILE A 210 5.52 33.00 20.04
C ILE A 210 5.84 33.87 18.82
N GLU A 211 6.81 34.80 18.93
CA GLU A 211 7.26 35.62 17.79
C GLU A 211 7.83 34.76 16.65
N ALA A 212 8.66 33.77 16.97
CA ALA A 212 9.20 32.82 15.99
C ALA A 212 8.10 32.02 15.29
N LEU A 213 7.06 31.61 16.02
CA LEU A 213 5.91 30.89 15.49
C LEU A 213 5.01 31.78 14.63
N LEU A 214 4.80 33.04 15.01
CA LEU A 214 4.12 34.03 14.17
C LEU A 214 4.89 34.27 12.86
N ALA A 215 6.21 34.33 12.90
CA ALA A 215 7.03 34.44 11.70
C ALA A 215 6.88 33.21 10.78
N HIS A 216 6.75 32.02 11.34
CA HIS A 216 6.45 30.78 10.59
C HIS A 216 5.08 30.86 9.89
N GLU A 217 4.03 31.25 10.59
CA GLU A 217 2.69 31.42 9.98
C GLU A 217 2.65 32.52 8.91
N LEU A 218 3.37 33.63 9.12
CA LEU A 218 3.51 34.69 8.13
C LEU A 218 4.25 34.23 6.87
N ALA A 219 5.22 33.31 6.99
CA ALA A 219 5.90 32.73 5.85
C ALA A 219 4.93 31.96 4.93
N HIS A 220 3.94 31.24 5.49
CA HIS A 220 2.89 30.59 4.71
C HIS A 220 1.99 31.59 3.97
N ILE A 221 1.62 32.70 4.62
CA ILE A 221 0.83 33.78 3.99
C ILE A 221 1.62 34.42 2.84
N ARG A 222 2.90 34.72 3.06
CA ARG A 222 3.79 35.33 2.06
C ARG A 222 3.89 34.51 0.77
N ARG A 223 3.86 33.18 0.91
CA ARG A 223 4.00 32.21 -0.17
C ARG A 223 2.68 31.74 -0.79
N TRP A 224 1.54 32.20 -0.27
CA TRP A 224 0.22 31.75 -0.71
C TRP A 224 -0.01 30.25 -0.55
N ASP A 225 0.59 29.65 0.47
CA ASP A 225 0.60 28.20 0.65
C ASP A 225 -0.81 27.61 0.80
N TYR A 226 -1.76 28.40 1.31
CA TYR A 226 -3.18 28.03 1.36
C TYR A 226 -3.77 27.77 -0.02
N LEU A 227 -3.51 28.64 -1.01
CA LEU A 227 -4.04 28.48 -2.37
C LEU A 227 -3.44 27.24 -3.04
N VAL A 228 -2.13 27.04 -2.86
CA VAL A 228 -1.46 25.85 -3.40
C VAL A 228 -2.00 24.58 -2.73
N LYS A 229 -2.27 24.61 -1.41
CA LYS A 229 -2.87 23.47 -0.71
C LYS A 229 -4.30 23.19 -1.17
N LEU A 230 -5.09 24.22 -1.49
CA LEU A 230 -6.43 24.05 -2.06
C LEU A 230 -6.36 23.35 -3.42
N LEU A 231 -5.46 23.82 -4.30
CA LEU A 231 -5.23 23.18 -5.61
C LEU A 231 -4.71 21.75 -5.45
N GLN A 232 -3.75 21.53 -4.55
CA GLN A 232 -3.22 20.20 -4.24
C GLN A 232 -4.33 19.24 -3.77
N ASN A 233 -5.21 19.69 -2.87
CA ASN A 233 -6.32 18.89 -2.38
C ASN A 233 -7.34 18.60 -3.49
N LEU A 234 -7.58 19.55 -4.41
CA LEU A 234 -8.43 19.33 -5.58
C LEU A 234 -7.85 18.24 -6.49
N VAL A 235 -6.55 18.31 -6.81
CA VAL A 235 -5.88 17.29 -7.63
C VAL A 235 -5.91 15.93 -6.93
N GLN A 236 -5.66 15.88 -5.61
CA GLN A 236 -5.78 14.65 -4.81
C GLN A 236 -7.21 14.09 -4.78
N ALA A 237 -8.23 14.95 -4.78
CA ALA A 237 -9.62 14.51 -4.85
C ALA A 237 -9.96 13.93 -6.22
N LEU A 238 -9.50 14.56 -7.31
CA LEU A 238 -9.76 14.10 -8.68
C LEU A 238 -8.99 12.81 -9.02
N LEU A 239 -7.78 12.66 -8.50
CA LEU A 239 -6.88 11.54 -8.78
C LEU A 239 -6.64 10.67 -7.53
N PHE A 240 -7.67 10.53 -6.69
CA PHE A 240 -7.58 9.89 -5.38
C PHE A 240 -7.11 8.43 -5.44
N TYR A 241 -7.39 7.74 -6.54
CA TYR A 241 -7.01 6.35 -6.78
C TYR A 241 -5.51 6.20 -7.04
N HIS A 242 -4.78 7.30 -7.32
CA HIS A 242 -3.41 7.23 -7.81
C HIS A 242 -2.38 7.52 -6.70
N PRO A 243 -1.52 6.55 -6.30
CA PRO A 243 -0.62 6.70 -5.15
C PRO A 243 0.45 7.79 -5.34
N VAL A 244 0.84 8.08 -6.58
CA VAL A 244 1.84 9.12 -6.88
C VAL A 244 1.36 10.52 -6.47
N VAL A 245 0.08 10.81 -6.62
CA VAL A 245 -0.48 12.12 -6.26
C VAL A 245 -0.44 12.31 -4.73
N TRP A 246 -0.65 11.23 -3.97
CA TRP A 246 -0.48 11.22 -2.52
C TRP A 246 0.99 11.33 -2.10
N TRP A 247 1.91 10.68 -2.82
CA TRP A 247 3.34 10.79 -2.57
C TRP A 247 3.87 12.20 -2.84
N LEU A 248 3.57 12.78 -4.01
CA LEU A 248 3.92 14.15 -4.38
C LEU A 248 3.34 15.15 -3.37
N GLY A 249 2.07 14.96 -2.98
CA GLY A 249 1.42 15.83 -2.01
C GLY A 249 2.10 15.83 -0.65
N ARG A 250 2.49 14.67 -0.13
CA ARG A 250 3.25 14.57 1.12
C ARG A 250 4.63 15.23 0.99
N HIS A 251 5.31 15.06 -0.15
CA HIS A 251 6.60 15.69 -0.38
C HIS A 251 6.48 17.22 -0.45
N MET A 252 5.45 17.75 -1.13
CA MET A 252 5.14 19.18 -1.15
C MET A 252 4.84 19.71 0.24
N ASP A 253 4.11 18.96 1.07
CA ASP A 253 3.82 19.34 2.45
C ASP A 253 5.12 19.44 3.27
N SER A 254 5.97 18.41 3.27
CA SER A 254 7.24 18.43 4.00
C SER A 254 8.18 19.55 3.54
N GLU A 255 8.35 19.75 2.23
CA GLU A 255 9.21 20.83 1.72
C GLU A 255 8.63 22.23 2.03
N ARG A 256 7.30 22.37 2.06
CA ARG A 256 6.64 23.63 2.41
C ARG A 256 6.99 24.03 3.84
N GLU A 257 6.91 23.11 4.80
CA GLU A 257 7.25 23.37 6.20
C GLU A 257 8.71 23.81 6.34
N LEU A 258 9.64 23.14 5.64
CA LEU A 258 11.07 23.50 5.65
C LEU A 258 11.33 24.91 5.09
N ILE A 259 10.62 25.29 4.03
CA ILE A 259 10.73 26.64 3.47
C ILE A 259 10.17 27.68 4.44
N ALA A 260 9.05 27.39 5.09
CA ALA A 260 8.45 28.27 6.09
C ALA A 260 9.39 28.45 7.30
N ASP A 261 9.98 27.36 7.80
CA ASP A 261 10.98 27.39 8.87
C ASP A 261 12.19 28.26 8.49
N GLN A 262 12.73 28.09 7.26
CA GLN A 262 13.85 28.90 6.77
C GLN A 262 13.53 30.39 6.70
N LEU A 263 12.34 30.75 6.20
CA LEU A 263 11.90 32.14 6.10
C LEU A 263 11.64 32.77 7.47
N ALA A 264 11.09 31.99 8.42
CA ALA A 264 10.89 32.42 9.79
C ALA A 264 12.23 32.76 10.47
N VAL A 265 13.20 31.84 10.39
CA VAL A 265 14.55 32.05 10.94
C VAL A 265 15.25 33.24 10.28
N ALA A 266 15.10 33.42 8.96
CA ALA A 266 15.67 34.57 8.27
C ALA A 266 15.07 35.92 8.72
N ALA A 267 13.78 35.94 9.11
CA ALA A 267 13.10 37.16 9.53
C ALA A 267 13.32 37.51 11.02
N THR A 268 13.52 36.51 11.89
CA THR A 268 13.67 36.70 13.34
C THR A 268 15.11 36.57 13.83
N GLY A 269 15.95 35.79 13.15
CA GLY A 269 17.28 35.38 13.65
C GLY A 269 17.24 34.33 14.75
N GLN A 270 16.05 33.86 15.13
CA GLN A 270 15.81 33.06 16.35
C GLN A 270 15.60 31.57 16.02
N SER A 271 16.67 30.90 15.59
CA SER A 271 16.61 29.47 15.19
C SER A 271 16.28 28.53 16.35
N ARG A 272 16.83 28.80 17.53
CA ARG A 272 16.64 27.98 18.72
C ARG A 272 15.22 28.12 19.26
N GLU A 273 14.71 29.35 19.29
CA GLU A 273 13.39 29.68 19.78
C GLU A 273 12.31 29.05 18.89
N LEU A 274 12.50 29.05 17.57
CA LEU A 274 11.62 28.33 16.64
C LEU A 274 11.65 26.82 16.91
N ALA A 275 12.83 26.21 17.06
CA ALA A 275 12.94 24.78 17.35
C ALA A 275 12.26 24.39 18.67
N LEU A 276 12.43 25.21 19.72
CA LEU A 276 11.76 25.02 21.01
C LEU A 276 10.24 25.22 20.90
N ALA A 277 9.78 26.22 20.15
CA ALA A 277 8.35 26.46 19.91
C ALA A 277 7.70 25.25 19.22
N LEU A 278 8.32 24.72 18.16
CA LEU A 278 7.83 23.53 17.46
C LEU A 278 7.81 22.28 18.36
N GLN A 279 8.82 22.11 19.22
CA GLN A 279 8.85 21.01 20.20
C GLN A 279 7.73 21.13 21.23
N SER A 280 7.50 22.32 21.78
CA SER A 280 6.43 22.57 22.76
C SER A 280 5.05 22.38 22.14
N LEU A 281 4.85 22.75 20.87
CA LEU A 281 3.60 22.47 20.14
C LEU A 281 3.35 20.97 20.00
N ASP A 282 4.35 20.18 19.61
CA ASP A 282 4.21 18.73 19.48
C ASP A 282 3.91 18.05 20.82
N GLN A 283 4.57 18.49 21.91
CA GLN A 283 4.28 18.00 23.26
C GLN A 283 2.84 18.27 23.69
N MET A 284 2.33 19.48 23.45
CA MET A 284 0.93 19.83 23.74
C MET A 284 -0.06 18.98 22.92
N GLN A 285 0.26 18.68 21.65
CA GLN A 285 -0.58 17.83 20.80
C GLN A 285 -0.55 16.34 21.21
N MET A 286 0.61 15.83 21.60
CA MET A 286 0.77 14.44 22.06
C MET A 286 -0.03 14.15 23.34
N GLN A 287 -0.11 15.11 24.26
CA GLN A 287 -0.90 14.96 25.49
C GLN A 287 -2.41 14.83 25.23
N GLN A 288 -2.92 15.40 24.14
CA GLN A 288 -4.36 15.40 23.82
C GLN A 288 -4.77 14.30 22.83
N LYS A 289 -3.86 13.82 21.98
CA LYS A 289 -4.13 12.74 21.01
C LYS A 289 -3.72 11.36 21.57
N SER A 290 -4.32 10.91 22.66
CA SER A 290 -4.08 9.58 23.24
C SER A 290 -4.76 8.41 22.50
N LEU A 291 -5.50 8.67 21.41
CA LEU A 291 -6.30 7.67 20.67
C LEU A 291 -5.94 7.51 19.18
N ALA A 292 -4.91 8.17 18.67
CA ALA A 292 -4.50 8.03 17.26
C ALA A 292 -3.15 7.30 17.16
N LEU A 293 -3.14 6.15 16.46
CA LEU A 293 -1.95 5.34 16.20
C LEU A 293 -0.76 6.20 15.71
N ALA A 294 0.38 6.03 16.39
CA ALA A 294 1.63 6.72 16.13
C ALA A 294 2.15 6.50 14.70
N ALA A 295 2.22 7.58 13.92
CA ALA A 295 2.93 7.62 12.64
C ALA A 295 3.62 8.97 12.32
N HIS A 296 3.62 9.96 13.23
CA HIS A 296 4.04 11.34 12.91
C HIS A 296 5.41 11.77 13.49
N GLY A 297 6.06 10.97 14.35
CA GLY A 297 7.29 11.41 15.04
C GLY A 297 8.54 11.61 14.15
N GLY A 298 8.52 11.13 12.89
CA GLY A 298 9.67 11.24 11.99
C GLY A 298 9.88 12.63 11.38
N ASP A 299 8.80 13.41 11.20
CA ASP A 299 8.83 14.68 10.45
C ASP A 299 9.24 15.89 11.31
N LEU A 300 8.97 15.84 12.62
CA LEU A 300 9.42 16.90 13.55
C LEU A 300 10.95 16.85 13.77
N LEU A 301 11.50 15.65 13.95
CA LEU A 301 12.93 15.44 14.20
C LEU A 301 13.79 15.85 12.99
N SER A 302 13.31 15.61 11.77
CA SER A 302 13.95 16.11 10.55
C SER A 302 13.91 17.64 10.49
N ARG A 303 12.77 18.26 10.80
CA ARG A 303 12.62 19.73 10.85
C ARG A 303 13.55 20.37 11.89
N ILE A 304 13.53 19.90 13.15
CA ILE A 304 14.40 20.42 14.23
C ILE A 304 15.88 20.27 13.84
N ARG A 305 16.26 19.11 13.29
CA ARG A 305 17.63 18.89 12.81
C ARG A 305 18.01 19.88 11.71
N GLN A 306 17.12 20.14 10.76
CA GLN A 306 17.39 21.03 9.63
C GLN A 306 17.42 22.51 10.02
N ILE A 307 16.66 22.91 11.04
CA ILE A 307 16.72 24.25 11.66
C ILE A 307 18.06 24.46 12.37
N LEU A 308 18.51 23.48 13.17
CA LEU A 308 19.72 23.60 13.98
C LEU A 308 21.02 23.33 13.19
N ARG A 309 20.98 22.44 12.20
CA ARG A 309 22.11 22.07 11.32
C ARG A 309 21.61 21.74 9.91
N PRO A 310 21.71 22.66 8.95
CA PRO A 310 21.39 22.38 7.55
C PRO A 310 22.29 21.28 7.01
N GLY A 311 21.72 20.13 6.62
CA GLY A 311 22.45 18.99 6.09
C GLY A 311 21.62 18.21 5.07
N PRO A 312 22.24 17.37 4.24
CA PRO A 312 21.53 16.63 3.19
C PRO A 312 20.52 15.65 3.80
N GLN A 313 19.33 15.59 3.21
CA GLN A 313 18.27 14.66 3.63
C GLN A 313 18.68 13.22 3.29
N ALA A 314 18.46 12.29 4.23
CA ALA A 314 18.82 10.89 4.05
C ALA A 314 18.00 10.25 2.92
N TRP A 315 18.71 9.75 1.93
CA TRP A 315 18.16 9.27 0.67
C TRP A 315 17.63 7.83 0.79
N GLN A 316 16.42 7.56 0.28
CA GLN A 316 15.82 6.21 0.17
C GLN A 316 15.81 5.73 -1.31
N TRP A 317 16.94 5.20 -1.82
CA TRP A 317 17.12 4.80 -3.24
C TRP A 317 16.15 3.69 -3.66
N GLN A 318 15.58 2.99 -2.69
CA GLN A 318 14.74 1.81 -2.86
C GLN A 318 13.39 2.10 -3.55
N MET A 319 12.97 3.36 -3.67
CA MET A 319 11.69 3.71 -4.30
C MET A 319 11.79 4.25 -5.74
N ALA A 320 12.96 4.75 -6.17
CA ALA A 320 13.10 5.34 -7.51
C ALA A 320 13.33 4.28 -8.61
N LEU A 321 14.11 3.24 -8.30
CA LEU A 321 14.49 2.20 -9.26
C LEU A 321 13.31 1.34 -9.77
N PRO A 322 12.38 0.84 -8.93
CA PRO A 322 11.26 0.05 -9.42
C PRO A 322 10.24 0.88 -10.21
N VAL A 323 10.11 2.18 -9.91
CA VAL A 323 9.21 3.08 -10.63
C VAL A 323 9.75 3.36 -12.03
N VAL A 324 11.04 3.66 -12.17
CA VAL A 324 11.67 3.86 -13.49
C VAL A 324 11.62 2.59 -14.34
N LEU A 325 11.86 1.41 -13.74
CA LEU A 325 11.76 0.14 -14.46
C LEU A 325 10.31 -0.18 -14.88
N ALA A 326 9.32 0.11 -14.04
CA ALA A 326 7.90 -0.05 -14.39
C ALA A 326 7.50 0.86 -15.56
N VAL A 327 8.04 2.09 -15.62
CA VAL A 327 7.77 3.06 -16.71
C VAL A 327 8.36 2.57 -18.04
N VAL A 328 9.60 2.08 -18.03
CA VAL A 328 10.24 1.56 -19.24
C VAL A 328 9.52 0.32 -19.75
N SER A 329 9.15 -0.60 -18.86
CA SER A 329 8.39 -1.80 -19.23
C SER A 329 7.02 -1.46 -19.81
N LEU A 330 6.32 -0.45 -19.25
CA LEU A 330 5.01 -0.07 -19.77
C LEU A 330 5.08 0.72 -21.08
N MET A 331 6.11 1.56 -21.27
CA MET A 331 6.35 2.23 -22.56
C MET A 331 6.63 1.22 -23.68
N LEU A 332 7.37 0.15 -23.39
CA LEU A 332 7.65 -0.92 -24.35
C LEU A 332 6.38 -1.69 -24.76
N ILE A 333 5.43 -1.89 -23.83
CA ILE A 333 4.15 -2.56 -24.10
C ILE A 333 3.22 -1.70 -24.97
N PHE A 334 3.24 -0.37 -24.82
CA PHE A 334 2.38 0.54 -25.59
C PHE A 334 2.94 0.95 -26.97
N GLN A 335 4.25 0.77 -27.22
CA GLN A 335 4.85 1.12 -28.52
C GLN A 335 4.83 0.00 -29.56
N THR A 336 4.49 -1.24 -29.22
CA THR A 336 4.36 -2.31 -30.21
C THR A 336 3.04 -2.18 -30.97
N LYS A 337 3.02 -1.32 -32.00
CA LYS A 337 2.14 -1.49 -33.16
C LYS A 337 2.50 -2.84 -33.79
N VAL A 338 1.68 -3.85 -33.54
CA VAL A 338 1.79 -5.14 -34.23
C VAL A 338 1.02 -4.98 -35.53
N ASP A 339 1.74 -4.91 -36.65
CA ASP A 339 1.16 -4.98 -37.99
C ASP A 339 0.51 -6.35 -38.16
N ALA A 340 -0.82 -6.40 -38.08
CA ALA A 340 -1.60 -7.61 -38.32
C ALA A 340 -1.70 -7.86 -39.83
N GLY A 341 -0.92 -8.81 -40.34
CA GLY A 341 -1.18 -9.43 -41.64
C GLY A 341 -2.53 -10.18 -41.65
N PRO A 342 -3.14 -10.40 -42.83
CA PRO A 342 -4.51 -10.91 -42.92
C PRO A 342 -4.57 -12.38 -42.47
N VAL A 343 -5.50 -12.68 -41.57
CA VAL A 343 -5.78 -14.04 -41.09
C VAL A 343 -6.85 -14.67 -41.98
N ALA A 344 -6.58 -15.86 -42.49
CA ALA A 344 -7.51 -16.68 -43.27
C ALA A 344 -8.65 -17.21 -42.39
N ASP A 345 -9.86 -17.21 -42.95
CA ASP A 345 -11.09 -17.69 -42.35
C ASP A 345 -10.97 -19.12 -41.80
N PHE A 346 -11.38 -19.33 -40.55
CA PHE A 346 -11.67 -20.65 -40.01
C PHE A 346 -13.10 -20.72 -39.50
N THR A 347 -13.90 -21.53 -40.20
CA THR A 347 -15.21 -22.03 -39.79
C THR A 347 -15.11 -22.88 -38.52
N VAL A 348 -15.99 -22.59 -37.55
CA VAL A 348 -16.11 -23.30 -36.28
C VAL A 348 -16.79 -24.67 -36.50
N GLN A 349 -16.04 -25.75 -36.33
CA GLN A 349 -16.59 -27.06 -36.01
C GLN A 349 -16.56 -27.26 -34.49
N SER A 350 -17.69 -27.71 -33.94
CA SER A 350 -17.84 -28.13 -32.54
C SER A 350 -16.88 -29.28 -32.23
N ARG A 351 -15.97 -29.07 -31.27
CA ARG A 351 -15.10 -30.13 -30.73
C ARG A 351 -15.63 -30.61 -29.37
N PRO A 352 -15.51 -31.92 -29.08
CA PRO A 352 -15.93 -32.49 -27.80
C PRO A 352 -14.97 -32.04 -26.68
N THR A 353 -15.47 -32.07 -25.45
CA THR A 353 -14.77 -31.79 -24.20
C THR A 353 -13.45 -32.56 -24.15
N ARG A 354 -12.33 -31.86 -24.39
CA ARG A 354 -10.99 -32.41 -24.16
C ARG A 354 -10.64 -32.19 -22.70
N GLU A 355 -10.27 -33.28 -22.04
CA GLU A 355 -9.63 -33.30 -20.72
C GLU A 355 -8.47 -32.28 -20.72
N PHE A 356 -8.54 -31.28 -19.83
CA PHE A 356 -7.51 -30.24 -19.72
C PHE A 356 -6.21 -30.88 -19.19
N ALA A 357 -5.28 -31.16 -20.09
CA ALA A 357 -3.92 -31.56 -19.72
C ALA A 357 -3.18 -30.33 -19.20
N LEU A 358 -2.84 -30.33 -17.90
CA LEU A 358 -1.96 -29.32 -17.30
C LEU A 358 -0.62 -29.30 -18.04
N PRO A 359 -0.03 -28.11 -18.27
CA PRO A 359 1.28 -28.01 -18.91
C PRO A 359 2.37 -28.66 -18.04
N ASP A 360 3.37 -29.28 -18.68
CA ASP A 360 4.50 -29.93 -17.99
C ASP A 360 5.30 -28.95 -17.10
N LYS A 361 5.28 -27.64 -17.43
CA LYS A 361 5.84 -26.54 -16.62
C LYS A 361 4.98 -25.28 -16.71
N LEU A 362 4.84 -24.59 -15.58
CA LEU A 362 4.23 -23.27 -15.45
C LEU A 362 5.27 -22.20 -15.77
N MET A 363 5.04 -21.37 -16.78
CA MET A 363 5.89 -20.22 -17.11
C MET A 363 5.27 -18.95 -16.52
N ILE A 364 5.32 -18.80 -15.19
CA ILE A 364 4.80 -17.63 -14.46
C ILE A 364 5.95 -16.86 -13.82
N ASN A 365 5.99 -15.55 -14.05
CA ASN A 365 6.93 -14.68 -13.34
C ASN A 365 6.35 -14.30 -11.97
N THR A 366 6.95 -14.82 -10.91
CA THR A 366 6.56 -14.55 -9.52
C THR A 366 7.41 -13.45 -8.90
N HIS A 367 6.81 -12.64 -8.04
CA HIS A 367 7.51 -11.66 -7.20
C HIS A 367 8.40 -12.33 -6.15
N SER A 368 7.97 -13.52 -5.69
CA SER A 368 8.72 -14.38 -4.79
C SER A 368 10.04 -14.82 -5.45
N ARG A 369 11.13 -14.78 -4.69
CA ARG A 369 12.47 -15.10 -5.20
C ARG A 369 12.74 -16.60 -5.19
N HIS A 370 12.20 -17.30 -4.19
CA HIS A 370 12.33 -18.75 -4.10
C HIS A 370 10.93 -19.37 -4.13
N VAL A 371 10.68 -20.22 -5.12
CA VAL A 371 9.36 -20.78 -5.41
C VAL A 371 9.44 -22.26 -5.66
N MET A 372 8.44 -22.99 -5.16
CA MET A 372 8.16 -24.37 -5.52
C MET A 372 6.65 -24.57 -5.66
N VAL A 373 6.20 -25.08 -6.80
CA VAL A 373 4.83 -25.52 -7.07
C VAL A 373 4.88 -26.93 -7.59
N LEU A 374 4.24 -27.86 -6.89
CA LEU A 374 4.21 -29.26 -7.28
C LEU A 374 2.84 -29.91 -7.05
N ASP A 375 2.53 -30.89 -7.89
CA ASP A 375 1.43 -31.82 -7.68
C ASP A 375 1.85 -32.81 -6.58
N GLU A 376 1.08 -32.87 -5.50
CA GLU A 376 1.40 -33.69 -4.34
C GLU A 376 1.39 -35.19 -4.64
N ALA A 377 0.48 -35.65 -5.52
CA ALA A 377 0.28 -37.07 -5.80
C ALA A 377 1.40 -37.63 -6.68
N SER A 378 1.70 -36.95 -7.79
CA SER A 378 2.75 -37.37 -8.73
C SER A 378 4.15 -36.92 -8.30
N GLY A 379 4.26 -35.87 -7.48
CA GLY A 379 5.52 -35.19 -7.20
C GLY A 379 6.03 -34.34 -8.37
N ALA A 380 5.25 -34.19 -9.45
CA ALA A 380 5.62 -33.40 -10.60
C ALA A 380 5.76 -31.92 -10.22
N VAL A 381 6.92 -31.34 -10.51
CA VAL A 381 7.21 -29.93 -10.26
C VAL A 381 6.78 -29.11 -11.47
N LEU A 382 5.82 -28.22 -11.28
CA LEU A 382 5.31 -27.35 -12.34
C LEU A 382 6.05 -26.01 -12.35
N LEU A 383 6.43 -25.47 -11.20
CA LEU A 383 7.21 -24.24 -11.11
C LEU A 383 8.27 -24.36 -10.03
N GLN A 384 9.51 -24.02 -10.37
CA GLN A 384 10.58 -23.87 -9.39
C GLN A 384 11.46 -22.68 -9.75
N LYS A 385 11.88 -21.93 -8.74
CA LYS A 385 12.78 -20.78 -8.86
C LYS A 385 13.66 -20.75 -7.63
N ASP A 386 14.98 -20.88 -7.80
CA ASP A 386 15.97 -20.95 -6.70
C ASP A 386 15.51 -21.81 -5.51
N ALA A 387 14.90 -22.96 -5.80
CA ALA A 387 14.07 -23.68 -4.85
C ALA A 387 14.87 -24.40 -3.75
N ASP A 388 16.16 -24.69 -4.00
CA ASP A 388 17.07 -25.34 -3.05
C ASP A 388 17.86 -24.35 -2.19
N VAL A 389 17.72 -23.04 -2.42
CA VAL A 389 18.44 -22.02 -1.65
C VAL A 389 17.84 -21.88 -0.25
N ALA A 390 18.65 -22.17 0.78
CA ALA A 390 18.25 -21.99 2.17
C ALA A 390 18.16 -20.50 2.53
N VAL A 391 16.96 -20.00 2.83
CA VAL A 391 16.69 -18.60 3.21
C VAL A 391 15.91 -18.52 4.52
N PRO A 392 15.92 -17.38 5.23
CA PRO A 392 15.11 -17.22 6.43
C PRO A 392 13.61 -17.39 6.10
N ILE A 393 12.89 -18.18 6.90
CA ILE A 393 11.49 -18.58 6.59
C ILE A 393 10.45 -18.03 7.57
N ALA A 394 10.91 -17.25 8.56
CA ALA A 394 10.10 -16.66 9.60
C ALA A 394 9.13 -17.68 10.25
N SER A 395 7.89 -17.27 10.54
CA SER A 395 6.85 -18.08 11.19
C SER A 395 6.46 -19.38 10.48
N ILE A 396 6.98 -19.71 9.28
CA ILE A 396 6.80 -21.05 8.70
C ILE A 396 7.42 -22.12 9.61
N SER A 397 8.50 -21.79 10.35
CA SER A 397 9.13 -22.69 11.32
C SER A 397 8.17 -23.23 12.38
N LYS A 398 7.08 -22.51 12.69
CA LYS A 398 6.08 -22.94 13.69
C LYS A 398 5.35 -24.23 13.29
N LEU A 399 5.33 -24.60 12.00
CA LEU A 399 4.82 -25.92 11.58
C LEU A 399 5.67 -27.06 12.17
N LEU A 400 6.99 -26.93 12.17
CA LEU A 400 7.89 -27.91 12.79
C LEU A 400 7.71 -27.96 14.31
N THR A 401 7.60 -26.80 14.95
CA THR A 401 7.25 -26.71 16.40
C THR A 401 5.95 -27.46 16.68
N ALA A 402 4.92 -27.28 15.85
CA ALA A 402 3.63 -27.94 16.02
C ALA A 402 3.73 -29.46 15.82
N MET A 403 4.38 -29.92 14.74
CA MET A 403 4.57 -31.34 14.45
C MET A 403 5.29 -32.06 15.60
N VAL A 404 6.40 -31.50 16.10
CA VAL A 404 7.15 -32.10 17.22
C VAL A 404 6.34 -32.06 18.52
N THR A 405 5.54 -31.02 18.75
CA THR A 405 4.64 -30.97 19.91
C THR A 405 3.57 -32.05 19.84
N LEU A 406 2.99 -32.28 18.66
CA LEU A 406 1.96 -33.31 18.43
C LEU A 406 2.55 -34.73 18.53
N ASP A 407 3.74 -34.96 17.98
CA ASP A 407 4.45 -36.24 18.06
C ASP A 407 4.76 -36.66 19.49
N ALA A 408 5.02 -35.69 20.36
CA ALA A 408 5.32 -35.95 21.76
C ALA A 408 4.08 -36.42 22.56
N GLN A 409 2.88 -36.41 21.95
CA GLN A 409 1.62 -36.90 22.53
C GLN A 409 1.36 -36.38 23.95
N LEU A 410 1.72 -35.12 24.19
CA LEU A 410 1.55 -34.45 25.48
C LEU A 410 0.06 -34.18 25.75
N ASP A 411 -0.32 -34.11 27.02
CA ASP A 411 -1.71 -33.84 27.42
C ASP A 411 -2.20 -32.48 26.90
N MET A 412 -3.12 -32.49 25.92
CA MET A 412 -3.61 -31.26 25.30
C MET A 412 -4.46 -30.39 26.24
N GLN A 413 -5.01 -30.97 27.30
CA GLN A 413 -5.82 -30.25 28.30
C GLN A 413 -4.99 -29.71 29.47
N GLN A 414 -3.71 -30.06 29.55
CA GLN A 414 -2.83 -29.52 30.60
C GLN A 414 -2.82 -28.00 30.53
N GLU A 415 -3.15 -27.36 31.66
CA GLU A 415 -3.03 -25.92 31.82
C GLU A 415 -1.56 -25.53 31.99
N LEU A 416 -1.15 -24.55 31.21
CA LEU A 416 0.20 -24.01 31.19
C LEU A 416 0.11 -22.52 31.50
N GLN A 417 0.85 -22.08 32.51
CA GLN A 417 0.94 -20.66 32.83
C GLN A 417 1.93 -19.97 31.90
N LEU A 418 1.48 -18.88 31.28
CA LEU A 418 2.34 -17.98 30.52
C LEU A 418 3.30 -17.26 31.46
N SER A 419 4.56 -17.16 31.07
CA SER A 419 5.63 -16.49 31.81
C SER A 419 6.07 -15.21 31.09
N ARG A 420 6.87 -14.38 31.76
CA ARG A 420 7.49 -13.20 31.12
C ARG A 420 8.41 -13.58 29.95
N GLN A 421 9.06 -14.75 30.01
CA GLN A 421 9.98 -15.21 28.97
C GLN A 421 9.25 -15.59 27.66
N ASP A 422 7.94 -15.84 27.74
CA ASP A 422 7.13 -16.18 26.57
C ASP A 422 6.77 -14.93 25.74
N MET A 423 6.91 -13.72 26.29
CA MET A 423 6.52 -12.48 25.62
C MET A 423 7.59 -12.02 24.61
N VAL A 424 7.54 -12.56 23.39
CA VAL A 424 8.57 -12.30 22.35
C VAL A 424 7.98 -11.67 21.08
N GLY A 425 8.57 -10.56 20.65
CA GLY A 425 8.19 -9.81 19.43
C GLY A 425 6.89 -9.01 19.56
N SER A 426 6.51 -8.26 18.51
CA SER A 426 5.25 -7.50 18.51
C SER A 426 4.05 -8.44 18.31
N GLN A 427 3.15 -8.48 19.29
CA GLN A 427 1.90 -9.26 19.24
C GLN A 427 0.80 -8.40 18.57
N GLN A 428 0.64 -8.47 17.25
CA GLN A 428 -0.47 -7.79 16.57
C GLN A 428 -1.80 -8.41 17.01
N GLY A 429 -2.65 -7.62 17.69
CA GLY A 429 -4.03 -8.01 18.00
C GLY A 429 -4.22 -9.03 19.14
N LEU A 430 -3.16 -9.37 19.89
CA LEU A 430 -3.22 -10.37 20.98
C LEU A 430 -2.87 -9.77 22.36
N THR A 431 -3.47 -8.63 22.72
CA THR A 431 -3.18 -7.90 23.97
C THR A 431 -3.62 -8.64 25.25
N MET A 432 -4.41 -9.71 25.11
CA MET A 432 -4.88 -10.55 26.21
C MET A 432 -3.85 -11.56 26.72
N LEU A 433 -2.84 -11.93 25.89
CA LEU A 433 -1.81 -12.88 26.30
C LEU A 433 -0.79 -12.20 27.21
N LYS A 434 -0.93 -12.39 28.53
CA LYS A 434 -0.09 -11.77 29.56
C LYS A 434 0.52 -12.83 30.48
N PRO A 435 1.68 -12.53 31.11
CA PRO A 435 2.25 -13.40 32.13
C PRO A 435 1.24 -13.68 33.26
N GLY A 436 1.21 -14.92 33.73
CA GLY A 436 0.27 -15.42 34.74
C GLY A 436 -1.04 -15.99 34.18
N LEU A 437 -1.35 -15.80 32.90
CA LEU A 437 -2.51 -16.40 32.28
C LEU A 437 -2.32 -17.92 32.13
N SER A 438 -3.25 -18.72 32.67
CA SER A 438 -3.35 -20.15 32.38
C SER A 438 -4.08 -20.38 31.06
N VAL A 439 -3.47 -21.17 30.18
CA VAL A 439 -4.02 -21.58 28.89
C VAL A 439 -3.70 -23.05 28.65
N THR A 440 -4.61 -23.80 28.03
CA THR A 440 -4.35 -25.21 27.75
C THR A 440 -3.33 -25.36 26.62
N ARG A 441 -2.62 -26.48 26.57
CA ARG A 441 -1.69 -26.79 25.47
C ARG A 441 -2.39 -26.77 24.11
N GLN A 442 -3.64 -27.23 24.04
CA GLN A 442 -4.49 -27.13 22.85
C GLN A 442 -4.68 -25.67 22.41
N GLN A 443 -5.07 -24.78 23.34
CA GLN A 443 -5.25 -23.36 23.05
C GLN A 443 -3.96 -22.70 22.59
N LEU A 444 -2.80 -23.11 23.12
CA LEU A 444 -1.50 -22.64 22.63
C LEU A 444 -1.24 -23.06 21.18
N LEU A 445 -1.55 -24.30 20.79
CA LEU A 445 -1.45 -24.75 19.39
C LEU A 445 -2.39 -23.95 18.48
N GLU A 446 -3.62 -23.71 18.91
CA GLU A 446 -4.62 -22.90 18.20
C GLU A 446 -4.13 -21.45 17.99
N LEU A 447 -3.63 -20.81 19.06
CA LEU A 447 -3.03 -19.47 19.02
C LEU A 447 -1.77 -19.42 18.14
N MET A 448 -0.96 -20.48 18.13
CA MET A 448 0.26 -20.55 17.35
C MET A 448 0.00 -20.74 15.85
N LEU A 449 -1.05 -21.48 15.47
CA LEU A 449 -1.31 -21.84 14.08
C LEU A 449 -2.27 -20.87 13.37
N VAL A 450 -3.29 -20.35 14.07
CA VAL A 450 -4.33 -19.50 13.45
C VAL A 450 -3.86 -18.03 13.35
N PRO A 451 -3.76 -17.25 14.45
CA PRO A 451 -3.24 -15.88 14.39
C PRO A 451 -1.70 -15.82 14.37
N SER A 452 -1.01 -16.96 14.38
CA SER A 452 0.45 -17.04 14.33
C SER A 452 1.18 -16.47 15.56
N SER A 453 0.62 -16.66 16.77
CA SER A 453 1.18 -16.10 18.02
C SER A 453 2.60 -16.57 18.31
N ASN A 454 3.49 -15.60 18.55
CA ASN A 454 4.86 -15.86 18.96
C ASN A 454 4.94 -16.33 20.42
N THR A 455 4.11 -15.73 21.28
CA THR A 455 4.01 -16.09 22.69
C THR A 455 3.59 -17.54 22.87
N ALA A 456 2.63 -18.00 22.06
CA ALA A 456 2.19 -19.38 22.14
C ALA A 456 3.30 -20.36 21.70
N ALA A 457 4.02 -20.05 20.62
CA ALA A 457 5.16 -20.84 20.18
C ALA A 457 6.28 -20.91 21.23
N LYS A 458 6.58 -19.78 21.89
CA LYS A 458 7.61 -19.72 22.93
C LYS A 458 7.19 -20.50 24.18
N ALA A 459 5.93 -20.37 24.59
CA ALA A 459 5.37 -21.13 25.72
C ALA A 459 5.40 -22.65 25.45
N LEU A 460 5.01 -23.09 24.25
CA LEU A 460 5.11 -24.51 23.85
C LEU A 460 6.55 -25.00 23.88
N GLY A 461 7.51 -24.21 23.41
CA GLY A 461 8.94 -24.56 23.50
C GLY A 461 9.47 -24.64 24.92
N ARG A 462 9.15 -23.65 25.77
CA ARG A 462 9.57 -23.63 27.17
C ARG A 462 8.98 -24.78 27.99
N THR A 463 7.73 -25.16 27.71
CA THR A 463 6.97 -26.18 28.46
C THR A 463 7.06 -27.58 27.86
N TYR A 464 7.80 -27.74 26.76
CA TYR A 464 8.15 -29.06 26.23
C TYR A 464 8.97 -29.84 27.27
N PRO A 465 8.81 -31.18 27.40
CA PRO A 465 9.63 -31.96 28.32
C PRO A 465 11.14 -31.80 28.03
N GLY A 466 11.92 -31.37 29.02
CA GLY A 466 13.33 -30.99 28.84
C GLY A 466 13.55 -29.57 28.32
N GLY A 467 12.49 -28.77 28.22
CA GLY A 467 12.50 -27.37 27.83
C GLY A 467 12.81 -27.14 26.34
N GLU A 468 13.10 -25.90 26.01
CA GLU A 468 13.38 -25.48 24.64
C GLU A 468 14.57 -26.22 24.00
N PRO A 469 15.70 -26.50 24.70
CA PRO A 469 16.79 -27.28 24.12
C PRO A 469 16.35 -28.68 23.66
N ALA A 470 15.49 -29.35 24.43
CA ALA A 470 14.94 -30.65 24.06
C ALA A 470 13.98 -30.55 22.86
N LEU A 471 13.15 -29.50 22.79
CA LEU A 471 12.33 -29.24 21.62
C LEU A 471 13.20 -29.06 20.36
N ILE A 472 14.25 -28.24 20.42
CA ILE A 472 15.14 -28.01 19.27
C ILE A 472 15.88 -29.30 18.86
N ALA A 473 16.29 -30.13 19.82
CA ALA A 473 16.86 -31.44 19.53
C ALA A 473 15.85 -32.36 18.81
N ALA A 474 14.59 -32.38 19.26
CA ALA A 474 13.52 -33.13 18.62
C ALA A 474 13.18 -32.60 17.22
N ILE A 475 13.21 -31.28 17.00
CA ILE A 475 13.10 -30.67 15.66
C ILE A 475 14.24 -31.14 14.78
N ARG A 476 15.50 -31.11 15.23
CA ARG A 476 16.64 -31.59 14.44
C ARG A 476 16.52 -33.06 14.06
N SER A 477 16.10 -33.91 15.00
CA SER A 477 15.81 -35.33 14.74
C SER A 477 14.73 -35.49 13.67
N LYS A 478 13.64 -34.71 13.77
CA LYS A 478 12.59 -34.68 12.74
C LYS A 478 13.11 -34.21 11.38
N LEU A 479 13.93 -33.16 11.31
CA LEU A 479 14.51 -32.68 10.05
C LEU A 479 15.34 -33.78 9.37
N GLN A 480 16.13 -34.54 10.14
CA GLN A 480 16.89 -35.69 9.63
C GLN A 480 15.97 -36.81 9.15
N ALA A 481 14.95 -37.17 9.94
CA ALA A 481 13.98 -38.21 9.58
C ALA A 481 13.19 -37.87 8.30
N LEU A 482 12.91 -36.58 8.08
CA LEU A 482 12.21 -36.09 6.88
C LEU A 482 13.17 -35.82 5.70
N GLY A 483 14.49 -35.95 5.90
CA GLY A 483 15.50 -35.70 4.87
C GLY A 483 15.56 -34.24 4.40
N LEU A 484 15.29 -33.26 5.28
CA LEU A 484 15.28 -31.83 4.98
C LEU A 484 16.69 -31.24 5.13
N GLN A 485 17.50 -31.36 4.08
CA GLN A 485 18.94 -31.08 4.10
C GLN A 485 19.30 -29.59 4.13
N HIS A 486 18.39 -28.72 3.68
CA HIS A 486 18.58 -27.27 3.60
C HIS A 486 17.85 -26.52 4.71
N THR A 487 17.38 -27.23 5.73
CA THR A 487 16.56 -26.68 6.80
C THR A 487 17.31 -26.69 8.14
N SER A 488 17.31 -25.53 8.82
CA SER A 488 17.86 -25.36 10.15
C SER A 488 16.94 -24.49 11.00
N ILE A 489 16.61 -24.96 12.21
CA ILE A 489 15.78 -24.26 13.20
C ILE A 489 16.56 -24.13 14.49
N GLU A 490 16.72 -22.89 14.97
CA GLU A 490 17.41 -22.57 16.22
C GLU A 490 16.45 -22.27 17.37
N GLU A 491 15.24 -21.80 17.05
CA GLU A 491 14.24 -21.39 18.04
C GLU A 491 12.80 -21.64 17.53
N PRO A 492 11.81 -21.82 18.44
CA PRO A 492 10.48 -22.35 18.08
C PRO A 492 9.54 -21.34 17.41
N VAL A 493 9.91 -20.05 17.36
CA VAL A 493 9.03 -18.93 17.05
C VAL A 493 9.21 -18.41 15.62
N GLY A 494 10.40 -18.49 15.03
CA GLY A 494 10.67 -17.98 13.67
C GLY A 494 11.01 -16.49 13.62
N ILE A 495 11.58 -15.94 14.68
CA ILE A 495 12.14 -14.58 14.72
C ILE A 495 13.60 -14.58 14.28
N SER A 496 14.35 -15.65 14.59
CA SER A 496 15.76 -15.75 14.21
C SER A 496 15.91 -15.80 12.69
N ALA A 497 16.86 -15.03 12.17
CA ALA A 497 17.23 -15.12 10.75
C ALA A 497 17.91 -16.46 10.41
N ASN A 498 18.36 -17.21 11.42
CA ASN A 498 18.96 -18.53 11.26
C ASN A 498 17.93 -19.65 11.18
N ASN A 499 16.65 -19.38 11.46
CA ASN A 499 15.57 -20.29 11.08
C ASN A 499 15.42 -20.23 9.55
N ARG A 500 16.12 -21.14 8.87
CA ARG A 500 16.26 -21.16 7.40
C ARG A 500 15.75 -22.48 6.83
N SER A 501 15.24 -22.42 5.60
CA SER A 501 14.82 -23.58 4.82
C SER A 501 14.81 -23.20 3.33
N SER A 502 14.71 -24.18 2.46
CA SER A 502 14.54 -23.99 1.02
C SER A 502 13.08 -24.20 0.62
N ALA A 503 12.66 -23.70 -0.55
CA ALA A 503 11.30 -23.92 -1.02
C ALA A 503 11.02 -25.41 -1.30
N ALA A 504 12.03 -26.16 -1.75
CA ALA A 504 11.96 -27.60 -1.96
C ALA A 504 11.79 -28.37 -0.64
N ASP A 505 12.57 -28.06 0.40
CA ASP A 505 12.44 -28.67 1.71
C ASP A 505 11.07 -28.36 2.34
N LEU A 506 10.60 -27.13 2.21
CA LEU A 506 9.28 -26.73 2.70
C LEU A 506 8.14 -27.42 1.96
N ALA A 507 8.29 -27.71 0.66
CA ALA A 507 7.29 -28.47 -0.07
C ALA A 507 7.24 -29.93 0.43
N ARG A 508 8.39 -30.53 0.74
CA ARG A 508 8.43 -31.85 1.41
C ARG A 508 7.81 -31.79 2.79
N LEU A 509 8.13 -30.79 3.60
CA LEU A 509 7.54 -30.57 4.91
C LEU A 509 6.01 -30.49 4.84
N ALA A 510 5.46 -29.79 3.84
CA ALA A 510 4.02 -29.67 3.64
C ALA A 510 3.34 -31.04 3.40
N ARG A 511 3.97 -31.93 2.61
CA ARG A 511 3.48 -33.31 2.38
C ARG A 511 3.40 -34.10 3.70
N PHE A 512 4.43 -34.01 4.53
CA PHE A 512 4.44 -34.68 5.82
C PHE A 512 3.46 -34.05 6.82
N ALA A 513 3.36 -32.72 6.84
CA ALA A 513 2.43 -31.98 7.68
C ALA A 513 0.96 -32.28 7.32
N ALA A 514 0.67 -32.66 6.06
CA ALA A 514 -0.64 -33.16 5.67
C ALA A 514 -1.05 -34.45 6.42
N GLY A 515 -0.10 -35.20 6.98
CA GLY A 515 -0.40 -36.36 7.83
C GLY A 515 -0.98 -36.02 9.22
N TYR A 516 -1.04 -34.75 9.60
CA TYR A 516 -1.51 -34.29 10.91
C TYR A 516 -2.89 -33.63 10.79
N PRO A 517 -3.99 -34.31 11.18
CA PRO A 517 -5.35 -33.77 11.09
C PRO A 517 -5.52 -32.45 11.83
N GLU A 518 -4.87 -32.30 12.98
CA GLU A 518 -4.87 -31.07 13.79
C GLU A 518 -4.26 -29.90 13.03
N LEU A 519 -3.14 -30.11 12.31
CA LEU A 519 -2.52 -29.05 11.52
C LEU A 519 -3.39 -28.67 10.32
N GLN A 520 -4.00 -29.64 9.66
CA GLN A 520 -4.92 -29.36 8.56
C GLN A 520 -6.11 -28.53 9.03
N LYS A 521 -6.75 -28.94 10.13
CA LYS A 521 -7.89 -28.24 10.72
C LYS A 521 -7.52 -26.84 11.20
N LEU A 522 -6.48 -26.71 12.02
CA LEU A 522 -6.15 -25.43 12.65
C LEU A 522 -5.57 -24.44 11.66
N SER A 523 -4.69 -24.86 10.77
CA SER A 523 -4.02 -23.92 9.86
C SER A 523 -4.93 -23.39 8.75
N SER A 524 -5.90 -24.18 8.29
CA SER A 524 -6.89 -23.77 7.29
C SER A 524 -8.10 -23.02 7.87
N SER A 525 -8.27 -23.00 9.20
CA SER A 525 -9.39 -22.32 9.85
C SER A 525 -9.36 -20.80 9.59
N PRO A 526 -10.45 -20.19 9.10
CA PRO A 526 -10.50 -18.74 8.84
C PRO A 526 -10.45 -17.88 10.10
N GLU A 527 -10.97 -18.43 11.19
CA GLU A 527 -10.99 -17.87 12.53
C GLU A 527 -11.15 -18.95 13.59
N ILE A 528 -10.84 -18.61 14.84
CA ILE A 528 -11.16 -19.40 16.03
C ILE A 528 -11.79 -18.50 17.08
N LYS A 529 -12.62 -19.09 17.95
CA LYS A 529 -13.18 -18.42 19.12
C LYS A 529 -12.64 -19.12 20.36
N LEU A 530 -11.89 -18.39 21.17
CA LEU A 530 -11.27 -18.94 22.39
C LEU A 530 -11.79 -18.20 23.62
N SER A 531 -12.13 -18.96 24.65
CA SER A 531 -12.38 -18.40 25.98
C SER A 531 -11.08 -18.37 26.77
N LEU A 532 -10.55 -17.18 27.01
CA LEU A 532 -9.31 -16.94 27.77
C LEU A 532 -9.65 -16.09 28.99
N ALA A 533 -9.37 -16.59 30.20
CA ALA A 533 -9.69 -15.93 31.47
C ALA A 533 -11.15 -15.41 31.56
N GLY A 534 -12.11 -16.23 31.12
CA GLY A 534 -13.54 -15.90 31.16
C GLY A 534 -14.01 -14.92 30.08
N LYS A 535 -13.15 -14.52 29.13
CA LYS A 535 -13.50 -13.68 27.98
C LYS A 535 -13.41 -14.47 26.69
N SER A 536 -14.48 -14.44 25.90
CA SER A 536 -14.52 -15.04 24.57
C SER A 536 -13.95 -14.07 23.54
N GLU A 537 -12.87 -14.46 22.87
CA GLU A 537 -12.14 -13.67 21.88
C GLU A 537 -12.22 -14.35 20.52
N ARG A 538 -12.54 -13.56 19.48
CA ARG A 538 -12.56 -14.01 18.08
C ARG A 538 -11.21 -13.67 17.44
N LEU A 539 -10.45 -14.68 17.07
CA LEU A 539 -9.11 -14.55 16.51
C LEU A 539 -9.12 -14.95 15.04
N ILE A 540 -8.53 -14.09 14.21
CA ILE A 540 -8.58 -14.20 12.77
C ILE A 540 -7.30 -14.85 12.23
N SER A 541 -7.42 -15.71 11.22
CA SER A 541 -6.27 -16.34 10.59
C SER A 541 -5.30 -15.34 9.97
N SER A 542 -4.01 -15.61 10.16
CA SER A 542 -2.86 -14.88 9.60
C SER A 542 -2.70 -15.03 8.08
N ASN A 543 -3.42 -15.97 7.46
CA ASN A 543 -3.55 -16.05 6.02
C ASN A 543 -4.91 -15.49 5.58
N PRO A 544 -5.00 -14.42 4.78
CA PRO A 544 -6.30 -13.95 4.27
C PRO A 544 -6.93 -14.91 3.24
N LEU A 545 -6.15 -15.75 2.56
CA LEU A 545 -6.62 -16.63 1.48
C LEU A 545 -7.67 -17.65 1.96
N VAL A 546 -7.59 -18.11 3.22
CA VAL A 546 -8.57 -19.07 3.77
C VAL A 546 -9.97 -18.48 3.94
N ARG A 547 -10.12 -17.16 3.81
CA ARG A 547 -11.42 -16.45 3.83
C ARG A 547 -11.91 -16.04 2.45
N GLN A 548 -11.08 -16.21 1.42
CA GLN A 548 -11.42 -15.80 0.05
C GLN A 548 -12.16 -16.94 -0.67
N ALA A 549 -13.10 -16.58 -1.54
CA ALA A 549 -13.77 -17.54 -2.41
C ALA A 549 -12.78 -18.12 -3.46
N GLY A 550 -13.03 -19.36 -3.88
CA GLY A 550 -12.20 -20.05 -4.88
C GLY A 550 -10.94 -20.72 -4.33
N TRP A 551 -10.79 -20.79 -3.01
CA TRP A 551 -9.68 -21.46 -2.33
C TRP A 551 -10.17 -22.65 -1.50
N ASP A 552 -9.61 -23.83 -1.77
CA ASP A 552 -9.81 -25.04 -0.95
C ASP A 552 -8.48 -25.40 -0.28
N ILE A 553 -8.19 -24.69 0.82
CA ILE A 553 -6.91 -24.76 1.53
C ILE A 553 -6.98 -25.81 2.62
N SER A 554 -6.10 -26.80 2.57
CA SER A 554 -6.03 -27.88 3.56
C SER A 554 -4.86 -27.72 4.54
N LEU A 555 -3.83 -26.97 4.19
CA LEU A 555 -2.72 -26.62 5.09
C LEU A 555 -2.15 -25.27 4.67
N THR A 556 -1.85 -24.38 5.62
CA THR A 556 -1.18 -23.12 5.28
C THR A 556 -0.33 -22.56 6.40
N LYS A 557 0.75 -21.87 6.05
CA LYS A 557 1.45 -21.00 6.99
C LYS A 557 2.03 -19.78 6.30
N THR A 558 1.77 -18.61 6.89
CA THR A 558 2.40 -17.34 6.49
C THR A 558 3.57 -16.99 7.40
N GLY A 559 4.56 -16.31 6.84
CA GLY A 559 5.72 -15.77 7.57
C GLY A 559 6.06 -14.36 7.11
N TYR A 560 6.52 -13.53 8.04
CA TYR A 560 7.16 -12.25 7.72
C TYR A 560 8.21 -11.92 8.77
N SER A 561 9.41 -11.59 8.31
CA SER A 561 10.43 -10.90 9.08
C SER A 561 11.22 -10.00 8.13
N LYS A 562 11.98 -9.05 8.68
CA LYS A 562 12.84 -8.18 7.85
C LYS A 562 13.86 -9.00 7.04
N ALA A 563 14.34 -10.12 7.58
CA ALA A 563 15.31 -11.00 6.93
C ALA A 563 14.66 -11.98 5.93
N ALA A 564 13.46 -12.49 6.24
CA ALA A 564 12.76 -13.49 5.43
C ALA A 564 11.99 -12.90 4.25
N GLY A 565 11.68 -11.60 4.29
CA GLY A 565 10.62 -11.03 3.44
C GLY A 565 9.27 -11.66 3.80
N ARG A 566 8.32 -11.66 2.86
CA ARG A 566 7.04 -12.37 3.05
C ARG A 566 7.11 -13.76 2.48
N CYS A 567 6.71 -14.72 3.30
CA CYS A 567 6.68 -16.14 2.97
C CYS A 567 5.25 -16.68 3.06
N LEU A 568 4.94 -17.68 2.24
CA LEU A 568 3.71 -18.47 2.24
C LEU A 568 4.05 -19.92 1.90
N LEU A 569 3.51 -20.85 2.69
CA LEU A 569 3.42 -22.27 2.37
C LEU A 569 1.95 -22.62 2.35
N LEU A 570 1.51 -23.27 1.28
CA LEU A 570 0.12 -23.62 1.06
C LEU A 570 -0.01 -25.04 0.48
N ARG A 571 -0.95 -25.82 1.00
CA ARG A 571 -1.50 -27.03 0.36
C ARG A 571 -2.97 -26.76 0.03
N THR A 572 -3.33 -26.83 -1.25
CA THR A 572 -4.67 -26.46 -1.73
C THR A 572 -5.17 -27.46 -2.75
N LYS A 573 -6.48 -27.69 -2.80
CA LYS A 573 -7.12 -28.48 -3.86
C LYS A 573 -7.57 -27.54 -4.98
N ILE A 574 -7.16 -27.82 -6.22
CA ILE A 574 -7.54 -27.07 -7.43
C ILE A 574 -7.74 -28.08 -8.56
N ALA A 575 -8.87 -27.99 -9.26
CA ALA A 575 -9.26 -28.91 -10.34
C ALA A 575 -9.08 -30.39 -9.94
N ASP A 576 -9.61 -30.73 -8.76
CA ASP A 576 -9.53 -32.06 -8.13
C ASP A 576 -8.13 -32.62 -7.81
N LYS A 577 -7.07 -31.82 -7.95
CA LYS A 577 -5.70 -32.19 -7.56
C LYS A 577 -5.23 -31.41 -6.33
N HIS A 578 -4.39 -32.04 -5.52
CA HIS A 578 -3.73 -31.38 -4.40
C HIS A 578 -2.40 -30.78 -4.84
N TRP A 579 -2.27 -29.48 -4.63
CA TRP A 579 -1.10 -28.68 -4.99
C TRP A 579 -0.40 -28.19 -3.74
N ILE A 580 0.93 -28.23 -3.78
CA ILE A 580 1.78 -27.60 -2.78
C ILE A 580 2.46 -26.40 -3.42
N VAL A 581 2.24 -25.23 -2.81
CA VAL A 581 2.75 -23.94 -3.27
C VAL A 581 3.59 -23.34 -2.15
N VAL A 582 4.87 -23.09 -2.42
CA VAL A 582 5.80 -22.44 -1.51
C VAL A 582 6.35 -21.19 -2.18
N LEU A 583 6.19 -20.06 -1.52
CA LEU A 583 6.59 -18.73 -1.97
C LEU A 583 7.41 -18.05 -0.87
N LEU A 584 8.70 -17.81 -1.11
CA LEU A 584 9.60 -17.19 -0.13
C LEU A 584 10.19 -15.88 -0.65
N ASN A 585 10.46 -14.98 0.29
CA ASN A 585 11.13 -13.70 0.04
C ASN A 585 10.40 -12.78 -0.96
N ALA A 586 9.08 -12.61 -0.79
CA ALA A 586 8.33 -11.58 -1.50
C ALA A 586 8.54 -10.19 -0.84
N ASN A 587 8.80 -9.16 -1.65
CA ASN A 587 9.26 -7.85 -1.17
C ASN A 587 8.13 -6.93 -0.63
N GLN A 588 6.88 -7.07 -1.09
CA GLN A 588 5.74 -6.21 -0.68
C GLN A 588 4.56 -7.01 -0.09
N PHE A 589 3.56 -6.32 0.48
CA PHE A 589 2.52 -6.92 1.34
C PHE A 589 1.54 -7.83 0.60
N THR A 590 1.10 -7.40 -0.57
CA THR A 590 0.12 -8.12 -1.40
C THR A 590 0.75 -9.09 -2.39
N MET A 591 2.02 -8.87 -2.78
CA MET A 591 2.72 -9.63 -3.82
C MET A 591 2.74 -11.16 -3.60
N ARG A 592 2.85 -11.66 -2.37
CA ARG A 592 2.77 -13.12 -2.14
C ARG A 592 1.37 -13.70 -2.35
N THR A 593 0.34 -12.89 -2.14
CA THR A 593 -1.07 -13.25 -2.32
C THR A 593 -1.39 -13.23 -3.81
N GLU A 594 -0.93 -12.19 -4.51
CA GLU A 594 -1.01 -12.08 -5.98
C GLU A 594 -0.30 -13.24 -6.68
N ASP A 595 0.93 -13.58 -6.26
CA ASP A 595 1.65 -14.76 -6.78
C ASP A 595 0.85 -16.05 -6.59
N ALA A 596 0.21 -16.22 -5.42
CA ALA A 596 -0.61 -17.40 -5.14
C ALA A 596 -1.88 -17.46 -6.00
N GLU A 597 -2.57 -16.32 -6.17
CA GLU A 597 -3.76 -16.20 -7.03
C GLU A 597 -3.42 -16.47 -8.50
N LEU A 598 -2.31 -15.93 -9.02
CA LEU A 598 -1.81 -16.22 -10.36
C LEU A 598 -1.52 -17.71 -10.58
N ILE A 599 -0.86 -18.35 -9.62
CA ILE A 599 -0.59 -19.80 -9.66
C ILE A 599 -1.91 -20.57 -9.65
N ARG A 600 -2.87 -20.20 -8.79
CA ARG A 600 -4.17 -20.86 -8.73
C ARG A 600 -4.90 -20.78 -10.07
N ASP A 601 -4.92 -19.60 -10.69
CA ASP A 601 -5.63 -19.36 -11.95
C ASP A 601 -4.99 -20.12 -13.13
N ALA A 602 -3.66 -20.29 -13.11
CA ALA A 602 -2.98 -21.15 -14.07
C ALA A 602 -3.27 -22.64 -13.85
N LEU A 603 -3.31 -23.09 -12.59
CA LEU A 603 -3.61 -24.49 -12.24
C LEU A 603 -5.08 -24.87 -12.48
N SER A 604 -6.00 -23.90 -12.43
CA SER A 604 -7.42 -24.11 -12.76
C SER A 604 -7.71 -24.12 -14.26
N GLY A 605 -6.70 -23.81 -15.10
CA GLY A 605 -6.85 -23.72 -16.55
C GLY A 605 -7.54 -22.43 -17.03
N ALA A 606 -7.71 -21.43 -16.15
CA ALA A 606 -8.22 -20.11 -16.52
C ALA A 606 -7.21 -19.33 -17.41
N ILE A 607 -5.95 -19.78 -17.46
CA ILE A 607 -4.90 -19.27 -18.34
C ILE A 607 -4.50 -20.38 -19.33
N SER A 608 -4.88 -20.27 -20.60
CA SER A 608 -4.53 -21.26 -21.64
C SER A 608 -3.06 -21.13 -22.09
N SER A 609 -2.43 -22.26 -22.39
CA SER A 609 -1.01 -22.45 -22.74
C SER A 609 -0.56 -21.80 -24.08
N ALA A 610 -1.37 -20.93 -24.68
CA ALA A 610 -1.00 -20.15 -25.84
C ALA A 610 -0.28 -18.83 -25.49
N ASN A 611 -0.44 -18.33 -24.26
CA ASN A 611 0.19 -17.08 -23.80
C ASN A 611 1.58 -17.26 -23.16
N SER A 612 2.10 -18.49 -23.10
CA SER A 612 3.39 -18.80 -22.48
C SER A 612 4.59 -18.53 -23.40
N ALA A 613 4.41 -18.39 -24.72
CA ALA A 613 5.50 -18.18 -25.66
C ALA A 613 5.99 -16.71 -25.74
N SER A 614 5.16 -15.71 -25.41
CA SER A 614 5.53 -14.29 -25.48
C SER A 614 6.26 -13.77 -24.23
N ILE A 615 6.58 -14.64 -23.27
CA ILE A 615 7.24 -14.28 -22.00
C ILE A 615 8.72 -14.74 -22.00
N ILE A 616 9.21 -15.37 -23.07
CA ILE A 616 10.42 -16.21 -23.00
C ILE A 616 11.73 -15.55 -23.47
N ASP A 617 11.77 -14.57 -24.38
CA ASP A 617 13.08 -14.18 -24.96
C ASP A 617 13.59 -12.80 -24.52
N GLY A 618 14.69 -12.81 -23.78
CA GLY A 618 15.38 -11.64 -23.27
C GLY A 618 16.86 -11.90 -22.99
N SER A 619 17.49 -12.81 -23.74
CA SER A 619 18.94 -12.96 -23.73
C SER A 619 19.45 -13.54 -25.06
N ALA A 620 19.67 -12.67 -26.04
CA ALA A 620 20.59 -12.92 -27.14
C ALA A 620 21.65 -11.82 -27.15
N VAL A 621 22.80 -12.13 -26.58
CA VAL A 621 24.06 -11.42 -26.79
C VAL A 621 24.56 -11.78 -28.20
N MET A 622 25.09 -10.76 -28.86
CA MET A 622 25.93 -10.76 -30.08
C MET A 622 26.46 -12.12 -30.55
N VAL A 623 26.30 -12.41 -31.84
CA VAL A 623 27.40 -12.70 -32.79
C VAL A 623 26.86 -12.58 -34.23
N HIS A 624 27.55 -11.73 -35.00
CA HIS A 624 27.55 -11.48 -36.47
C HIS A 624 26.33 -10.88 -37.16
#